data_AF-A0A7X4EJ85-F1
#
_entry.id   AF-A0A7X4EJ85-F1
#
_cell.length_a   1.000
_cell.length_b   1.000
_cell.length_c   1.000
_cell.angle_alpha   90.00
_cell.angle_beta   90.00
_cell.angle_gamma   90.00
#
_symmetry.space_group_name_H-M   'P 1'
#
loop_
_entity.id
_entity.type
_entity.pdbx_description
1 polymer ?
#
loop_
_entity_poly.entity_id
_entity_poly.type
_entity_poly.pdbx_seq_one_letter_code
_entity_poly.pdbx_strand_id
1 'polypeptide(L)'
;MAAFLDAANRRDHAVMASHFGTAAGPIGNRGGTLGCAFRKVFSWIGLGDRCLTAQEVELRMDLMAAILAHEAHRVTGQATVAGRGRPATRVEVEMDTVTSEGVPVPFVLILADGGSWLVEEVDLAPLTGD
;
A
#
# COMPACT_ATOMS: atom_id res chain seq x y z
N MET A 1 0.32 -4.76 7.53
CA MET A 1 -0.75 -5.19 6.60
C MET A 1 -2.12 -5.20 7.25
N ALA A 2 -2.41 -6.07 8.23
CA ALA A 2 -3.75 -6.11 8.86
C ALA A 2 -4.22 -4.74 9.37
N ALA A 3 -3.35 -4.00 10.08
CA ALA A 3 -3.65 -2.64 10.52
C ALA A 3 -3.86 -1.64 9.37
N PHE A 4 -3.23 -1.85 8.21
CA PHE A 4 -3.44 -1.02 7.02
C PHE A 4 -4.82 -1.28 6.40
N LEU A 5 -5.24 -2.55 6.30
CA LEU A 5 -6.55 -2.93 5.79
C LEU A 5 -7.68 -2.48 6.73
N ASP A 6 -7.51 -2.64 8.05
CA ASP A 6 -8.44 -2.14 9.05
C ASP A 6 -8.57 -0.60 9.02
N ALA A 7 -7.45 0.10 8.77
CA ALA A 7 -7.47 1.54 8.55
C ALA A 7 -8.16 1.92 7.23
N ALA A 8 -7.95 1.17 6.15
CA ALA A 8 -8.62 1.37 4.86
C ALA A 8 -10.15 1.25 4.99
N ASN A 9 -10.63 0.21 5.67
CA ASN A 9 -12.06 -0.01 5.93
C ASN A 9 -12.71 1.12 6.72
N ARG A 10 -11.95 1.76 7.62
CA ARG A 10 -12.41 2.93 8.41
C ARG A 10 -12.14 4.27 7.73
N ARG A 11 -11.51 4.28 6.55
CA ARG A 11 -10.98 5.48 5.87
C ARG A 11 -10.09 6.33 6.79
N ASP A 12 -9.30 5.68 7.63
CA ASP A 12 -8.31 6.35 8.49
C ASP A 12 -7.00 6.56 7.72
N HIS A 13 -6.95 7.64 6.94
CA HIS A 13 -5.82 7.94 6.05
C HIS A 13 -4.51 8.16 6.82
N ALA A 14 -4.58 8.65 8.05
CA ALA A 14 -3.40 8.88 8.88
C ALA A 14 -2.76 7.56 9.32
N VAL A 15 -3.57 6.60 9.75
CA VAL A 15 -3.11 5.25 10.11
C VAL A 15 -2.68 4.47 8.86
N MET A 16 -3.39 4.61 7.74
CA MET A 16 -2.93 4.01 6.47
C MET A 16 -1.53 4.53 6.09
N ALA A 17 -1.33 5.84 6.15
CA ALA A 17 -0.04 6.46 5.81
C ALA A 17 1.09 6.07 6.79
N SER A 18 0.78 5.68 8.04
CA SER A 18 1.79 5.21 9.00
C SER A 18 2.21 3.75 8.75
N HIS A 19 1.40 2.99 8.00
CA HIS A 19 1.69 1.61 7.62
C HIS A 19 2.13 1.45 6.16
N PHE A 20 1.98 2.50 5.35
CA PHE A 20 2.43 2.53 3.96
C PHE A 20 3.72 3.34 3.85
N GLY A 21 4.72 2.83 3.13
CA GLY A 21 5.98 3.54 3.00
C GLY A 21 7.08 2.82 2.23
N THR A 22 8.30 3.29 2.46
CA THR A 22 9.50 2.73 1.82
C THR A 22 10.48 2.24 2.88
N ALA A 23 11.60 1.71 2.42
CA ALA A 23 12.82 1.49 3.19
C ALA A 23 13.09 2.55 4.27
N ALA A 24 12.97 3.83 3.89
CA ALA A 24 13.30 4.97 4.74
C ALA A 24 12.24 5.28 5.81
N GLY A 25 11.09 4.61 5.77
CA GLY A 25 10.02 4.76 6.77
C GLY A 25 8.64 5.02 6.15
N PRO A 26 7.63 5.20 7.03
CA PRO A 26 6.26 5.46 6.63
C PRO A 26 6.07 6.87 6.11
N ILE A 27 5.08 7.06 5.23
CA ILE A 27 4.83 8.37 4.59
C ILE A 27 4.04 9.32 5.50
N GLY A 28 3.31 8.78 6.48
CA GLY A 28 2.57 9.56 7.49
C GLY A 28 3.46 10.45 8.35
N ASN A 29 4.76 10.15 8.45
CA ASN A 29 5.76 11.04 9.04
C ASN A 29 6.08 12.18 8.06
N ARG A 30 5.14 13.13 7.95
CA ARG A 30 5.23 14.31 7.07
C ARG A 30 6.41 15.21 7.47
N GLY A 31 7.45 15.23 6.64
CA GLY A 31 8.50 16.25 6.72
C GLY A 31 9.67 16.02 5.76
N GLY A 32 9.56 16.53 4.53
CA GLY A 32 10.67 16.60 3.55
C GLY A 32 11.21 15.23 3.09
N THR A 33 11.85 15.16 1.92
CA THR A 33 12.55 13.96 1.35
C THR A 33 11.71 12.71 1.02
N LEU A 34 10.73 12.29 1.83
CA LEU A 34 9.96 11.04 1.64
C LEU A 34 8.89 11.13 0.54
N GLY A 35 8.37 12.33 0.24
CA GLY A 35 7.49 12.56 -0.92
C GLY A 35 8.17 12.22 -2.25
N CYS A 36 9.51 12.29 -2.31
CA CYS A 36 10.29 11.88 -3.49
C CYS A 36 10.63 10.38 -3.49
N ALA A 37 10.62 9.69 -2.35
CA ALA A 37 10.77 8.24 -2.29
C ALA A 37 9.54 7.52 -2.87
N PHE A 38 8.37 8.15 -2.73
CA PHE A 38 7.10 7.69 -3.29
C PHE A 38 7.01 7.75 -4.83
N ARG A 39 7.97 8.43 -5.48
CA ARG A 39 8.16 8.42 -6.95
C ARG A 39 8.20 7.00 -7.52
N LYS A 40 8.84 6.06 -6.81
CA LYS A 40 9.09 4.70 -7.31
C LYS A 40 7.93 3.75 -7.10
N VAL A 41 7.21 3.89 -5.99
CA VAL A 41 6.13 2.97 -5.61
C VAL A 41 4.93 3.09 -6.54
N PHE A 42 4.72 4.28 -7.10
CA PHE A 42 3.50 4.60 -7.83
C PHE A 42 3.78 5.26 -9.19
N SER A 43 4.83 4.79 -9.87
CA SER A 43 5.19 5.19 -11.24
C SER A 43 4.22 4.64 -12.32
N TRP A 44 3.29 3.75 -11.97
CA TRP A 44 2.31 3.14 -12.87
C TRP A 44 0.98 3.92 -13.14
N ILE A 45 0.61 4.95 -12.35
CA ILE A 45 -0.58 5.82 -12.53
C ILE A 45 -0.19 7.16 -13.19
N GLY A 46 1.02 7.25 -13.76
CA GLY A 46 1.35 8.34 -14.69
C GLY A 46 1.48 9.75 -14.11
N LEU A 47 1.77 9.92 -12.82
CA LEU A 47 1.87 11.24 -12.16
C LEU A 47 3.29 11.60 -11.70
N GLY A 48 4.10 12.12 -12.63
CA GLY A 48 5.07 13.23 -12.47
C GLY A 48 6.34 13.08 -11.60
N ASP A 49 7.46 13.63 -12.10
CA ASP A 49 8.81 13.68 -11.52
C ASP A 49 8.99 14.52 -10.23
N ARG A 50 7.93 14.79 -9.45
CA ARG A 50 7.99 15.67 -8.26
C ARG A 50 7.71 14.95 -6.95
N CYS A 51 8.31 15.43 -5.85
CA CYS A 51 7.95 15.01 -4.50
C CYS A 51 6.43 15.21 -4.27
N LEU A 52 5.74 14.21 -3.74
CA LEU A 52 4.33 14.38 -3.35
C LEU A 52 4.17 15.31 -2.14
N THR A 53 3.16 16.15 -2.20
CA THR A 53 2.65 16.96 -1.09
C THR A 53 1.81 16.13 -0.12
N ALA A 54 1.62 16.64 1.10
CA ALA A 54 0.76 15.98 2.10
C ALA A 54 -0.68 15.76 1.59
N GLN A 55 -1.20 16.71 0.83
CA GLN A 55 -2.55 16.65 0.25
C GLN A 55 -2.64 15.61 -0.88
N GLU A 56 -1.59 15.47 -1.68
CA GLU A 56 -1.47 14.42 -2.69
C GLU A 56 -1.32 13.01 -2.10
N VAL A 57 -0.69 12.88 -0.93
CA VAL A 57 -0.64 11.61 -0.19
C VAL A 57 -2.03 11.28 0.33
N GLU A 58 -2.70 12.25 0.95
CA GLU A 58 -4.05 12.07 1.50
C GLU A 58 -5.06 11.66 0.43
N LEU A 59 -5.06 12.34 -0.73
CA LEU A 59 -5.90 11.96 -1.88
C LEU A 59 -5.63 10.53 -2.34
N ARG A 60 -4.37 10.10 -2.33
CA ARG A 60 -4.02 8.72 -2.72
C ARG A 60 -4.45 7.69 -1.68
N MET A 61 -4.32 8.02 -0.39
CA MET A 61 -4.83 7.15 0.67
C MET A 61 -6.36 7.03 0.59
N ASP A 62 -7.06 8.12 0.26
CA ASP A 62 -8.50 8.14 0.04
C ASP A 62 -8.91 7.24 -1.14
N LEU A 63 -8.22 7.36 -2.29
CA LEU A 63 -8.46 6.49 -3.44
C LEU A 63 -8.20 5.02 -3.13
N MET A 64 -7.08 4.71 -2.46
CA MET A 64 -6.78 3.35 -2.05
C MET A 64 -7.79 2.84 -1.03
N ALA A 65 -8.21 3.65 -0.06
CA ALA A 65 -9.24 3.28 0.90
C ALA A 65 -10.58 3.02 0.19
N ALA A 66 -10.95 3.83 -0.79
CA ALA A 66 -12.18 3.64 -1.56
C ALA A 66 -12.17 2.33 -2.36
N ILE A 67 -11.02 1.93 -2.90
CA ILE A 67 -10.84 0.65 -3.60
C ILE A 67 -10.79 -0.51 -2.60
N LEU A 68 -10.05 -0.37 -1.50
CA LEU A 68 -9.81 -1.45 -0.54
C LEU A 68 -10.91 -1.63 0.51
N ALA A 69 -11.88 -0.70 0.61
CA ALA A 69 -13.01 -0.75 1.55
C ALA A 69 -14.03 -1.85 1.18
N HIS A 70 -13.53 -3.07 1.12
CA HIS A 70 -14.28 -4.29 0.89
C HIS A 70 -14.59 -4.99 2.22
N GLU A 71 -15.78 -5.58 2.33
CA GLU A 71 -16.32 -6.06 3.62
C GLU A 71 -15.56 -7.27 4.17
N ALA A 72 -14.99 -8.10 3.30
CA ALA A 72 -14.24 -9.28 3.68
C ALA A 72 -12.91 -9.35 2.94
N HIS A 73 -11.86 -9.68 3.70
CA HIS A 73 -10.55 -10.01 3.17
C HIS A 73 -9.98 -11.22 3.89
N ARG A 74 -9.19 -12.03 3.17
CA ARG A 74 -8.55 -13.22 3.70
C ARG A 74 -7.12 -13.34 3.18
N VAL A 75 -6.18 -13.57 4.07
CA VAL A 75 -4.80 -13.87 3.68
C VAL A 75 -4.73 -15.32 3.20
N THR A 76 -4.27 -15.55 1.98
CA THR A 76 -4.25 -16.89 1.35
C THR A 76 -2.85 -17.39 1.03
N GLY A 77 -1.85 -16.52 1.00
CA GLY A 77 -0.50 -16.92 0.69
C GLY A 77 0.55 -15.92 1.14
N GLN A 78 1.78 -16.40 1.28
CA GLN A 78 2.94 -15.57 1.56
C GLN A 78 4.17 -16.14 0.86
N ALA A 79 4.96 -15.29 0.20
CA ALA A 79 6.20 -15.65 -0.46
C ALA A 79 7.27 -14.56 -0.29
N THR A 80 8.53 -14.95 -0.18
CA THR A 80 9.65 -13.99 -0.23
C THR A 80 9.81 -13.46 -1.65
N VAL A 81 10.07 -12.16 -1.80
CA VAL A 81 10.31 -11.54 -3.11
C VAL A 81 11.79 -11.66 -3.46
N ALA A 82 12.12 -12.49 -4.45
CA ALA A 82 13.49 -12.71 -4.91
C ALA A 82 14.10 -11.44 -5.55
N GLY A 83 15.43 -11.34 -5.52
CA GLY A 83 16.17 -10.22 -6.14
C GLY A 83 16.08 -8.88 -5.40
N ARG A 84 15.46 -8.84 -4.22
CA ARG A 84 15.40 -7.64 -3.37
C ARG A 84 16.65 -7.53 -2.50
N GLY A 85 17.22 -6.33 -2.42
CA GLY A 85 18.39 -6.04 -1.56
C GLY A 85 18.08 -5.96 -0.06
N ARG A 86 16.81 -6.14 0.33
CA ARG A 86 16.31 -6.13 1.71
C ARG A 86 15.17 -7.14 1.85
N PRO A 87 14.86 -7.60 3.08
CA PRO A 87 13.72 -8.48 3.31
C PRO A 87 12.43 -7.87 2.76
N ALA A 88 11.80 -8.60 1.84
CA ALA A 88 10.54 -8.25 1.23
C ALA A 88 9.69 -9.51 1.09
N THR A 89 8.41 -9.36 1.40
CA THR A 89 7.45 -10.46 1.47
C THR A 89 6.22 -10.06 0.67
N ARG A 90 5.87 -10.84 -0.34
CA ARG A 90 4.57 -10.75 -1.00
C ARG A 90 3.55 -11.52 -0.19
N VAL A 91 2.40 -10.92 0.05
CA VAL A 91 1.25 -11.52 0.72
C VAL A 91 0.08 -11.46 -0.24
N GLU A 92 -0.52 -12.62 -0.51
CA GLU A 92 -1.76 -12.70 -1.30
C GLU A 92 -2.94 -12.50 -0.36
N VAL A 93 -3.77 -11.50 -0.66
CA VAL A 93 -4.98 -11.19 0.09
C VAL A 93 -6.16 -11.33 -0.85
N GLU A 94 -7.02 -12.30 -0.63
CA GLU A 94 -8.31 -12.36 -1.28
C GLU A 94 -9.22 -11.25 -0.74
N MET A 95 -9.87 -10.53 -1.64
CA MET A 95 -10.81 -9.46 -1.34
C MET A 95 -12.11 -9.68 -2.10
N ASP A 96 -13.24 -9.42 -1.43
CA ASP A 96 -14.56 -9.52 -2.04
C ASP A 96 -15.01 -8.16 -2.59
N THR A 97 -15.31 -8.09 -3.88
CA THR A 97 -15.87 -6.90 -4.51
C THR A 97 -17.39 -7.00 -4.59
N VAL A 98 -18.03 -5.92 -5.05
CA VAL A 98 -19.48 -5.94 -5.33
C VAL A 98 -19.85 -6.97 -6.40
N THR A 99 -18.92 -7.31 -7.30
CA THR A 99 -19.19 -8.14 -8.49
C THR A 99 -18.45 -9.48 -8.50
N SER A 100 -17.50 -9.71 -7.60
CA SER A 100 -16.65 -10.91 -7.59
C SER A 100 -16.15 -11.21 -6.19
N GLU A 101 -16.24 -12.45 -5.77
CA GLU A 101 -15.70 -12.93 -4.48
C GLU A 101 -14.29 -13.50 -4.68
N GLY A 102 -13.44 -13.38 -3.67
CA GLY A 102 -12.12 -14.01 -3.62
C GLY A 102 -11.11 -13.47 -4.63
N VAL A 103 -11.17 -12.18 -4.99
CA VAL A 103 -10.22 -11.57 -5.93
C VAL A 103 -8.85 -11.49 -5.26
N PRO A 104 -7.79 -12.15 -5.79
CA PRO A 104 -6.46 -12.10 -5.20
C PRO A 104 -5.79 -10.74 -5.46
N VAL A 105 -5.39 -10.09 -4.38
CA VAL A 105 -4.75 -8.78 -4.36
C VAL A 105 -3.36 -8.94 -3.72
N PRO A 106 -2.28 -8.87 -4.52
CA PRO A 106 -0.93 -8.90 -4.01
C PRO A 106 -0.56 -7.65 -3.20
N PHE A 107 -0.05 -7.87 -1.99
CA PHE A 107 0.60 -6.85 -1.16
C PHE A 107 2.10 -7.14 -1.08
N VAL A 108 2.94 -6.12 -1.21
CA VAL A 108 4.37 -6.24 -0.90
C VAL A 108 4.65 -5.56 0.43
N LEU A 109 5.18 -6.33 1.37
CA LEU A 109 5.64 -5.87 2.66
C LEU A 109 7.16 -5.80 2.66
N ILE A 110 7.71 -4.75 3.27
CA ILE A 110 9.15 -4.58 3.46
C ILE A 110 9.49 -4.29 4.92
N LEU A 111 10.68 -4.67 5.33
CA LEU A 111 11.26 -4.22 6.59
C LEU A 111 11.94 -2.85 6.36
N ALA A 112 11.41 -1.81 7.00
CA ALA A 112 12.01 -0.48 7.00
C ALA A 112 13.28 -0.45 7.87
N ASP A 113 14.13 0.55 7.65
CA ASP A 113 15.40 0.69 8.37
C ASP A 113 15.19 0.90 9.89
N GLY A 114 14.01 1.42 10.28
CA GLY A 114 13.57 1.53 11.68
C GLY A 114 13.01 0.24 12.29
N GLY A 115 13.06 -0.89 11.57
CA GLY A 115 12.62 -2.21 12.06
C GLY A 115 11.11 -2.48 11.97
N SER A 116 10.32 -1.59 11.38
CA SER A 116 8.89 -1.77 11.18
C SER A 116 8.58 -2.41 9.82
N TRP A 117 7.56 -3.28 9.79
CA TRP A 117 7.02 -3.79 8.53
C TRP A 117 6.03 -2.78 7.93
N LEU A 118 6.29 -2.37 6.70
CA LEU A 118 5.46 -1.44 5.95
C LEU A 118 4.92 -2.11 4.69
N VAL A 119 3.73 -1.69 4.28
CA VAL A 119 3.21 -1.93 2.93
C VAL A 119 4.01 -1.02 2.00
N GLU A 120 4.79 -1.63 1.10
CA GLU A 120 5.49 -0.92 0.03
C GLU A 120 4.58 -0.79 -1.19
N GLU A 121 3.84 -1.83 -1.55
CA GLU A 121 3.06 -1.88 -2.79
C GLU A 121 1.75 -2.64 -2.56
N VAL A 122 0.71 -2.23 -3.28
CA VAL A 122 -0.57 -2.94 -3.39
C VAL A 122 -0.95 -2.97 -4.86
N ASP A 123 -1.13 -4.15 -5.42
CA ASP A 123 -1.60 -4.30 -6.79
C ASP A 123 -3.13 -4.20 -6.82
N LEU A 124 -3.64 -3.04 -7.21
CA LEU A 124 -5.07 -2.74 -7.24
C LEU A 124 -5.74 -3.08 -8.57
N ALA A 125 -4.97 -3.42 -9.61
CA ALA A 125 -5.52 -3.73 -10.93
C ALA A 125 -6.59 -4.85 -10.91
N PRO A 126 -6.43 -5.92 -10.10
CA PRO A 126 -7.46 -6.96 -9.97
C PRO A 126 -8.81 -6.44 -9.48
N LEU A 127 -8.84 -5.34 -8.72
CA LEU A 127 -10.05 -4.73 -8.18
C LEU A 127 -10.65 -3.66 -9.08
N THR A 128 -9.86 -3.07 -9.98
CA THR A 128 -10.30 -1.96 -10.86
C THR A 128 -10.65 -2.40 -12.28
N GLY A 129 -10.21 -3.59 -12.72
CA GLY A 129 -10.62 -4.19 -13.99
C GLY A 129 -9.92 -3.64 -15.24
N ASP A 130 -8.68 -3.17 -15.11
CA ASP A 130 -7.79 -2.80 -16.23
C ASP A 130 -6.89 -3.97 -16.68
#